data_AF-A0A820R943-F1
#
_entry.id   AF-A0A820R943-F1
#
_cell.length_a   1.000
_cell.length_b   1.000
_cell.length_c   1.000
_cell.angle_alpha   90.00
_cell.angle_beta   90.00
_cell.angle_gamma   90.00
#
_symmetry.space_group_name_H-M   'P 1'
#
loop_
_entity.id
_entity.type
_entity.pdbx_description
1 polymer ?
#
loop_
_entity_poly.entity_id
_entity_poly.type
_entity_poly.pdbx_seq_one_letter_code
_entity_poly.pdbx_strand_id
1 'polypeptide(L)'
;READALIFHAYDIPLSRAPMPNRSETKPNAVWILWSDEPPTIINYGLLKSYHFNWTISYKLNSEVSIGSYGLFSRRIHPLSDNTYQDWIEKEYYNRTNGALWFVSNCHSKKRLEIFYKLKYASNLLNEGYGRCVDYYPIHLCSSFSQCEYNYMS
;
A
#
# COMPACT_ATOMS: atom_id res chain seq x y z
N ARG A 1 -1.61 -28.02 16.38
CA ARG A 1 -0.72 -28.23 15.21
C ARG A 1 0.29 -27.08 15.24
N GLU A 2 1.58 -27.39 15.37
CA GLU A 2 2.65 -26.39 15.29
C GLU A 2 2.90 -26.02 13.82
N ALA A 3 3.27 -24.77 13.55
CA ALA A 3 3.52 -24.29 12.19
C ALA A 3 4.95 -24.63 11.73
N ASP A 4 5.11 -25.06 10.48
CA ASP A 4 6.42 -25.31 9.85
C ASP A 4 7.10 -24.02 9.38
N ALA A 5 6.32 -22.96 9.14
CA ALA A 5 6.80 -21.64 8.81
C ALA A 5 5.96 -20.56 9.50
N LEU A 6 6.61 -19.47 9.90
CA LEU A 6 5.97 -18.27 10.42
C LEU A 6 6.37 -17.08 9.55
N ILE A 7 5.38 -16.29 9.13
CA ILE A 7 5.59 -15.10 8.31
C ILE A 7 5.36 -13.88 9.17
N PHE A 8 6.32 -12.96 9.12
CA PHE A 8 6.27 -11.71 9.86
C PHE A 8 6.36 -10.55 8.89
N HIS A 9 5.31 -9.74 8.84
CA HIS A 9 5.31 -8.54 8.04
C HIS A 9 6.13 -7.44 8.76
N ALA A 10 7.16 -6.93 8.09
CA ALA A 10 8.17 -6.07 8.69
C ALA A 10 7.57 -4.79 9.30
N TYR A 11 6.52 -4.25 8.69
CA TYR A 11 5.84 -3.04 9.16
C TYR A 11 5.08 -3.26 10.49
N ASP A 12 4.59 -4.49 10.71
CA ASP A 12 3.76 -4.80 11.87
C ASP A 12 4.60 -5.12 13.11
N ILE A 13 5.86 -5.55 12.95
CA ILE A 13 6.73 -5.91 14.10
C ILE A 13 6.92 -4.72 15.07
N PRO A 14 7.30 -3.51 14.61
CA PRO A 14 7.44 -2.35 15.51
C PRO A 14 6.09 -1.83 16.03
N LEU A 15 5.00 -2.07 15.32
CA LEU A 15 3.65 -1.57 15.65
C LEU A 15 2.86 -2.55 16.51
N SER A 16 3.32 -3.79 16.62
CA SER A 16 2.64 -4.85 17.33
C SER A 16 2.57 -4.54 18.82
N ARG A 17 1.34 -4.54 19.37
CA ARG A 17 1.11 -4.56 20.82
C ARG A 17 1.43 -5.92 21.45
N ALA A 18 1.56 -6.97 20.64
CA ALA A 18 1.94 -8.30 21.09
C ALA A 18 3.46 -8.49 20.94
N PRO A 19 4.14 -9.02 21.96
CA PRO A 19 5.55 -9.37 21.83
C PRO A 19 5.73 -10.43 20.74
N MET A 20 6.79 -10.31 19.94
CA MET A 20 7.19 -11.40 19.06
C MET A 20 7.43 -12.67 19.90
N PRO A 21 7.00 -13.85 19.43
CA PRO A 21 7.28 -15.10 20.12
C PRO A 21 8.79 -15.31 20.23
N ASN A 22 9.25 -15.96 21.29
CA ASN A 22 10.64 -16.40 21.34
C ASN A 22 10.86 -17.58 20.39
N ARG A 23 12.07 -17.71 19.83
CA ARG A 23 12.36 -18.81 18.92
C ARG A 23 12.23 -20.18 19.58
N SER A 24 12.49 -20.26 20.87
CA SER A 24 12.28 -21.45 21.71
C SER A 24 10.80 -21.83 21.90
N GLU A 25 9.88 -20.90 21.68
CA GLU A 25 8.43 -21.13 21.76
C GLU A 25 7.87 -21.62 20.41
N THR A 26 8.70 -21.60 19.37
CA THR A 26 8.36 -22.14 18.04
C THR A 26 8.97 -23.51 17.86
N LYS A 27 8.40 -24.28 16.92
CA LYS A 27 8.96 -25.59 16.52
C LYS A 27 10.46 -25.43 16.21
N PRO A 28 11.36 -26.32 16.68
CA PRO A 28 12.81 -26.13 16.58
C PRO A 28 13.36 -25.83 15.18
N ASN A 29 12.67 -26.32 14.15
CA ASN A 29 13.05 -26.16 12.73
C ASN A 29 12.04 -25.28 11.96
N ALA A 30 11.22 -24.50 12.65
CA ALA A 30 10.31 -23.58 11.99
C ALA A 30 11.09 -22.54 11.18
N VAL A 31 10.70 -22.36 9.93
CA VAL A 31 11.28 -21.31 9.08
C VAL A 31 10.63 -19.98 9.42
N TRP A 32 11.43 -19.02 9.86
CA TRP A 32 10.96 -17.66 10.09
C TRP A 32 11.20 -16.82 8.85
N ILE A 33 10.12 -16.27 8.29
CA ILE A 33 10.13 -15.55 7.02
C ILE A 33 9.81 -14.08 7.30
N LEU A 34 10.71 -13.19 6.92
CA LEU A 34 10.46 -11.75 6.97
C LEU A 34 9.85 -11.28 5.65
N TRP A 35 8.62 -10.80 5.69
CA TRP A 35 7.97 -10.15 4.56
C TRP A 35 8.17 -8.63 4.63
N SER A 36 8.91 -8.09 3.67
CA SER A 36 9.43 -6.72 3.67
C SER A 36 9.26 -6.08 2.30
N ASP A 37 8.15 -5.37 2.13
CA ASP A 37 7.89 -4.55 0.93
C ASP A 37 8.05 -3.05 1.17
N GLU A 38 8.27 -2.63 2.40
CA GLU A 38 8.47 -1.23 2.72
C GLU A 38 9.92 -0.77 2.48
N PRO A 39 10.14 0.46 1.98
CA PRO A 39 11.47 1.03 1.84
C PRO A 39 12.17 1.19 3.21
N PRO A 40 13.52 1.19 3.23
CA PRO A 40 14.33 1.33 4.45
C PRO A 40 14.21 2.68 5.15
N THR A 41 13.52 3.65 4.54
CA THR A 41 13.17 4.91 5.18
C THR A 41 12.00 4.80 6.14
N ILE A 42 11.17 3.75 6.01
CA ILE A 42 9.96 3.54 6.84
C ILE A 42 10.26 2.56 7.98
N ILE A 43 11.08 1.54 7.74
CA ILE A 43 11.39 0.49 8.72
C ILE A 43 12.86 0.54 9.11
N ASN A 44 13.13 0.60 10.41
CA ASN A 44 14.48 0.42 10.95
C ASN A 44 14.84 -1.08 10.97
N TYR A 45 15.37 -1.57 9.85
CA TYR A 45 15.83 -2.95 9.69
C TYR A 45 16.95 -3.36 10.68
N GLY A 46 17.62 -2.41 11.33
CA GLY A 46 18.57 -2.71 12.40
C GLY A 46 17.93 -3.42 13.59
N LEU A 47 16.68 -3.07 13.93
CA LEU A 47 15.91 -3.70 15.00
C LEU A 47 15.47 -5.13 14.64
N LEU A 48 15.37 -5.44 13.35
CA LEU A 48 14.90 -6.74 12.88
C LEU A 48 16.01 -7.81 12.86
N LYS A 49 17.29 -7.39 12.91
CA LYS A 49 18.44 -8.29 12.88
C LYS A 49 18.49 -9.26 14.05
N SER A 50 17.97 -8.86 15.22
CA SER A 50 17.96 -9.68 16.44
C SER A 50 17.04 -10.90 16.36
N TYR A 51 16.08 -10.91 15.43
CA TYR A 51 15.11 -12.01 15.30
C TYR A 51 15.61 -13.17 14.43
N HIS A 52 16.76 -13.02 13.76
CA HIS A 52 17.42 -14.09 13.00
C HIS A 52 16.49 -14.82 12.01
N PHE A 53 15.79 -14.06 11.17
CA PHE A 53 14.94 -14.63 10.10
C PHE A 53 15.75 -15.53 9.16
N ASN A 54 15.11 -16.61 8.72
CA ASN A 54 15.70 -17.56 7.79
C ASN A 54 15.59 -17.07 6.35
N TRP A 55 14.40 -16.65 5.94
CA TRP A 55 14.09 -16.26 4.56
C TRP A 55 13.44 -14.89 4.52
N THR A 56 13.49 -14.27 3.34
CA THR A 56 12.87 -13.00 3.05
C THR A 56 11.90 -13.11 1.86
N ILE A 57 10.75 -12.47 2.02
CA ILE A 57 9.83 -12.13 0.92
C ILE A 57 9.96 -10.63 0.71
N SER A 58 10.37 -10.19 -0.49
CA SER A 58 10.54 -8.76 -0.78
C SER A 58 10.47 -8.49 -2.29
N TYR A 59 10.27 -7.24 -2.69
CA TYR A 59 10.52 -6.81 -4.07
C TYR A 59 12.00 -6.89 -4.50
N LYS A 60 12.95 -7.09 -3.57
CA LYS A 60 14.37 -7.18 -3.90
C LYS A 60 14.70 -8.49 -4.62
N LEU A 61 15.49 -8.41 -5.70
CA LEU A 61 15.89 -9.60 -6.48
C LEU A 61 16.74 -10.61 -5.71
N ASN A 62 17.34 -10.21 -4.59
CA ASN A 62 18.16 -11.07 -3.75
C ASN A 62 17.41 -11.67 -2.56
N SER A 63 16.09 -11.50 -2.46
CA SER A 63 15.28 -12.21 -1.47
C SER A 63 15.04 -13.66 -1.90
N GLU A 64 14.87 -14.57 -0.94
CA GLU A 64 14.55 -15.98 -1.22
C GLU A 64 13.25 -16.13 -2.02
N VAL A 65 12.29 -15.23 -1.81
CA VAL A 65 11.06 -15.14 -2.58
C VAL A 65 10.83 -13.70 -3.04
N SER A 66 11.01 -13.44 -4.34
CA SER A 66 10.83 -12.10 -4.93
C SER A 66 9.56 -11.93 -5.76
N ILE A 67 8.71 -12.95 -5.78
CA ILE A 67 7.52 -13.01 -6.63
C ILE A 67 6.29 -12.52 -5.85
N GLY A 68 5.69 -11.42 -6.30
CA GLY A 68 4.33 -11.03 -5.89
C GLY A 68 4.22 -10.09 -4.70
N SER A 69 5.31 -9.46 -4.27
CA SER A 69 5.32 -8.42 -3.22
C SER A 69 4.29 -7.30 -3.46
N TYR A 70 4.13 -6.88 -4.71
CA TYR A 70 3.11 -5.90 -5.12
C TYR A 70 2.03 -6.51 -6.01
N GLY A 71 1.79 -7.81 -5.86
CA GLY A 71 0.90 -8.58 -6.72
C GLY A 71 1.61 -9.10 -7.98
N LEU A 72 0.91 -9.99 -8.68
CA LEU A 72 1.40 -10.66 -9.88
C LEU A 72 0.57 -10.24 -11.07
N PHE A 73 1.25 -9.84 -12.15
CA PHE A 73 0.63 -9.75 -13.45
C PHE A 73 0.61 -11.15 -14.06
N SER A 74 -0.56 -11.73 -14.21
CA SER A 74 -0.74 -12.95 -14.99
C SER A 74 -1.00 -12.59 -16.45
N ARG A 75 -0.33 -13.29 -17.36
CA ARG A 75 -0.68 -13.22 -18.78
C ARG A 75 -2.08 -13.79 -18.94
N ARG A 76 -2.98 -13.04 -19.60
CA ARG A 76 -4.31 -13.57 -19.94
C ARG A 76 -4.13 -14.78 -20.84
N ILE A 77 -4.76 -15.90 -20.45
CA ILE A 77 -4.70 -17.19 -21.17
C ILE A 77 -5.31 -17.03 -22.57
N HIS A 78 -6.26 -16.11 -22.72
CA HIS A 78 -6.84 -15.72 -24.00
C HIS A 78 -6.50 -14.26 -24.28
N PRO A 79 -5.55 -13.97 -25.20
CA PRO A 79 -5.37 -12.61 -25.69
C PRO A 79 -6.66 -12.16 -26.39
N LEU A 80 -7.09 -10.94 -26.12
CA LEU A 80 -8.12 -10.31 -26.94
C LEU A 80 -7.55 -10.16 -28.36
N SER A 81 -8.37 -10.39 -29.38
CA SER A 81 -7.95 -10.01 -30.75
C SER A 81 -7.67 -8.51 -30.78
N ASP A 82 -6.75 -8.05 -31.63
CA ASP A 82 -6.37 -6.63 -31.70
C ASP A 82 -7.60 -5.74 -31.88
N ASN A 83 -8.55 -6.15 -32.75
CA ASN A 83 -9.81 -5.44 -32.96
C ASN A 83 -10.68 -5.44 -31.69
N THR A 84 -10.86 -6.58 -31.02
CA THR A 84 -11.64 -6.63 -29.77
C THR A 84 -11.01 -5.81 -28.65
N TYR A 85 -9.68 -5.76 -28.60
CA TYR A 85 -8.94 -4.95 -27.63
C TYR A 85 -9.08 -3.45 -27.93
N GLN A 86 -8.96 -3.04 -29.21
CA GLN A 86 -9.17 -1.66 -29.62
C GLN A 86 -10.63 -1.23 -29.41
N ASP A 87 -11.61 -2.03 -29.81
CA ASP A 87 -13.04 -1.77 -29.58
C ASP A 87 -13.35 -1.61 -28.09
N TRP A 88 -12.74 -2.47 -27.26
CA TRP A 88 -12.86 -2.35 -25.80
C TRP A 88 -12.20 -1.07 -25.28
N ILE A 89 -10.98 -0.75 -25.71
CA ILE A 89 -10.30 0.48 -25.31
C ILE A 89 -11.11 1.71 -25.73
N GLU A 90 -11.57 1.79 -26.97
CA GLU A 90 -12.34 2.91 -27.49
C GLU A 90 -13.66 3.04 -26.75
N LYS A 91 -14.40 1.94 -26.59
CA LYS A 91 -15.64 1.93 -25.79
C LYS A 91 -15.40 2.43 -24.37
N GLU A 92 -14.38 1.92 -23.69
CA GLU A 92 -14.07 2.34 -22.32
C GLU A 92 -13.51 3.77 -22.28
N TYR A 93 -12.83 4.25 -23.32
CA TYR A 93 -12.29 5.60 -23.40
C TYR A 93 -13.40 6.63 -23.63
N TYR A 94 -14.31 6.39 -24.58
CA TYR A 94 -15.43 7.28 -24.89
C TYR A 94 -16.51 7.27 -23.81
N ASN A 95 -16.68 6.17 -23.07
CA ASN A 95 -17.60 6.10 -21.95
C ASN A 95 -17.03 6.69 -20.65
N ARG A 96 -15.73 7.03 -20.58
CA ARG A 96 -15.16 7.72 -19.42
C ARG A 96 -15.65 9.15 -19.36
N THR A 97 -16.51 9.42 -18.40
CA THR A 97 -16.95 10.77 -18.05
C THR A 97 -15.94 11.52 -17.18
N ASN A 98 -15.03 10.78 -16.52
CA ASN A 98 -13.98 11.33 -15.66
C ASN A 98 -12.60 11.11 -16.30
N GLY A 99 -11.86 12.18 -16.53
CA GLY A 99 -10.52 12.12 -17.15
C GLY A 99 -9.40 11.66 -16.22
N ALA A 100 -9.63 11.72 -14.91
CA ALA A 100 -8.71 11.33 -13.86
C ALA A 100 -9.47 10.90 -12.59
N LEU A 101 -8.83 10.04 -11.79
CA LEU A 101 -9.29 9.64 -10.46
C LEU A 101 -8.19 9.97 -9.45
N TRP A 102 -8.57 10.36 -8.23
CA TRP A 102 -7.64 10.67 -7.16
C TRP A 102 -7.81 9.71 -5.98
N PHE A 103 -6.74 9.03 -5.58
CA PHE A 103 -6.74 8.17 -4.39
C PHE A 103 -5.80 8.73 -3.34
N VAL A 104 -6.32 9.09 -2.16
CA VAL A 104 -5.50 9.62 -1.05
C VAL A 104 -5.94 9.08 0.30
N SER A 105 -5.03 8.36 0.94
CA SER A 105 -5.17 7.86 2.32
C SER A 105 -4.26 8.57 3.32
N ASN A 106 -3.23 9.27 2.85
CA ASN A 106 -2.30 10.02 3.70
C ASN A 106 -2.68 11.51 3.75
N CYS A 107 -3.19 11.95 4.91
CA CYS A 107 -3.73 13.29 5.07
C CYS A 107 -2.67 14.36 5.35
N HIS A 108 -1.43 13.95 5.66
CA HIS A 108 -0.35 14.89 5.97
C HIS A 108 0.14 15.68 4.75
N SER A 109 -0.15 15.22 3.54
CA SER A 109 0.29 15.87 2.31
C SER A 109 -0.69 16.97 1.85
N LYS A 110 -0.75 18.07 2.59
CA LYS A 110 -1.71 19.17 2.36
C LYS A 110 -1.62 19.79 0.97
N LYS A 111 -0.41 19.99 0.45
CA LYS A 111 -0.19 20.50 -0.92
C LYS A 111 -0.84 19.61 -1.98
N ARG A 112 -0.84 18.28 -1.78
CA ARG A 112 -1.47 17.34 -2.72
C ARG A 112 -2.99 17.40 -2.63
N LEU A 113 -3.55 17.55 -1.42
CA LEU A 113 -4.99 17.77 -1.23
C LEU A 113 -5.45 19.11 -1.84
N GLU A 114 -4.66 20.17 -1.69
CA GLU A 114 -4.92 21.47 -2.31
C GLU A 114 -4.97 21.37 -3.84
N ILE A 115 -4.02 20.66 -4.45
CA ILE A 115 -4.01 20.38 -5.89
C ILE A 115 -5.26 19.61 -6.31
N PHE A 116 -5.64 18.57 -5.55
CA PHE A 116 -6.87 17.81 -5.82
C PHE A 116 -8.11 18.72 -5.85
N TYR A 117 -8.31 19.55 -4.82
CA TYR A 117 -9.48 20.43 -4.77
C TYR A 117 -9.43 21.49 -5.87
N LYS A 118 -8.26 22.07 -6.17
CA LYS A 118 -8.10 22.99 -7.31
C LYS A 118 -8.49 22.33 -8.63
N LEU A 119 -8.05 21.11 -8.89
CA LEU A 119 -8.39 20.39 -10.12
C LEU A 119 -9.86 19.98 -10.17
N LYS A 120 -10.44 19.57 -9.03
CA LYS A 120 -11.85 19.21 -8.89
C LYS A 120 -12.80 20.37 -9.17
N TYR A 121 -12.44 21.59 -8.75
CA TYR A 121 -13.28 22.77 -8.98
C TYR A 121 -12.97 23.49 -10.30
N ALA A 122 -11.74 23.37 -10.82
CA ALA A 122 -11.34 24.08 -12.04
C ALA A 122 -11.59 23.30 -13.34
N SER A 123 -11.84 21.99 -13.27
CA SER A 123 -11.97 21.15 -14.46
C SER A 123 -12.92 19.98 -14.26
N ASN A 124 -13.59 19.58 -15.35
CA ASN A 124 -14.36 18.33 -15.38
C ASN A 124 -13.46 17.08 -15.47
N LEU A 125 -12.13 17.25 -15.46
CA LEU A 125 -11.16 16.16 -15.55
C LEU A 125 -11.13 15.31 -14.29
N LEU A 126 -11.33 15.91 -13.10
CA LEU A 126 -11.14 15.24 -11.82
C LEU A 126 -12.36 15.40 -10.90
N ASN A 127 -13.42 14.65 -11.16
CA ASN A 127 -14.67 14.79 -10.40
C ASN A 127 -14.71 13.88 -9.16
N GLU A 128 -13.93 12.79 -9.19
CA GLU A 128 -13.96 11.73 -8.18
C GLU A 128 -12.62 11.62 -7.44
N GLY A 129 -12.72 11.61 -6.12
CA GLY A 129 -11.63 11.31 -5.23
C GLY A 129 -12.08 10.29 -4.20
N TYR A 130 -11.20 9.37 -3.85
CA TYR A 130 -11.44 8.29 -2.92
C TYR A 130 -10.35 8.20 -1.86
N GLY A 131 -10.72 7.66 -0.71
CA GLY A 131 -9.81 7.42 0.40
C GLY A 131 -10.01 8.43 1.52
N ARG A 132 -9.46 8.07 2.69
CA ARG A 132 -9.73 8.72 3.98
C ARG A 132 -9.76 10.25 3.90
N CYS A 133 -8.81 10.87 3.20
CA CYS A 133 -8.62 12.32 3.25
C CYS A 133 -9.45 13.11 2.23
N VAL A 134 -10.13 12.43 1.29
CA VAL A 134 -11.08 13.10 0.38
C VAL A 134 -12.40 13.34 1.10
N ASP A 135 -12.85 12.38 1.91
CA ASP A 135 -14.13 12.46 2.62
C ASP A 135 -14.12 13.52 3.73
N TYR A 136 -12.95 13.76 4.33
CA TYR A 136 -12.77 14.79 5.37
C TYR A 136 -12.43 16.18 4.80
N TYR A 137 -13.26 16.70 3.91
CA TYR A 137 -13.29 18.15 3.67
C TYR A 137 -13.80 18.81 4.98
N PRO A 138 -12.94 19.50 5.78
CA PRO A 138 -11.97 20.52 5.39
C PRO A 138 -10.53 20.30 5.93
N ILE A 139 -10.04 19.07 6.08
CA ILE A 139 -8.71 18.80 6.69
C ILE A 139 -7.55 19.55 6.00
N HIS A 140 -7.67 19.79 4.69
CA HIS A 140 -6.71 20.58 3.91
C HIS A 140 -6.69 22.07 4.27
N LEU A 141 -7.74 22.60 4.92
CA LEU A 141 -7.82 23.97 5.46
C LEU A 141 -7.25 24.07 6.89
N CYS A 142 -7.03 22.95 7.59
CA CYS A 142 -6.47 22.95 8.92
C CYS A 142 -4.95 23.18 8.88
N SER A 143 -4.41 23.95 9.84
CA SER A 143 -2.96 24.02 10.10
C SER A 143 -2.42 22.68 10.59
N SER A 144 -1.15 22.38 10.31
CA SER A 144 -0.52 21.11 10.72
C SER A 144 -0.40 21.00 12.24
N PHE A 145 -0.72 19.82 12.77
CA PHE A 145 -0.77 19.47 14.18
C PHE A 145 -1.75 20.35 14.99
N SER A 146 -2.77 20.91 14.33
CA SER A 146 -3.80 21.70 15.01
C SER A 146 -4.95 20.81 15.51
N GLN A 147 -5.69 21.30 16.51
CA GLN A 147 -6.91 20.62 16.97
C GLN A 147 -7.92 20.39 15.84
N CYS A 148 -7.98 21.31 14.88
CA CYS A 148 -8.76 21.16 13.64
C CYS A 148 -8.36 19.88 12.91
N GLU A 149 -7.06 19.61 12.72
CA GLU A 149 -6.58 18.42 12.02
C GLU A 149 -6.85 17.14 12.83
N TYR A 150 -6.59 17.15 14.14
CA TYR A 150 -6.82 15.98 15.00
C TYR A 150 -8.29 15.52 15.02
N ASN A 151 -9.24 16.45 14.96
CA ASN A 151 -10.67 16.13 14.96
C ASN A 151 -11.13 15.32 13.72
N TYR A 152 -10.35 15.31 12.64
CA TYR A 152 -10.64 14.53 11.42
C TYR A 152 -9.74 13.28 11.26
N MET A 153 -8.73 13.12 12.12
CA MET A 153 -7.77 12.01 12.07
C MET A 153 -8.05 10.91 13.11
N SER A 154 -8.90 11.17 14.09
CA SER A 154 -9.48 10.17 15.01
C SER A 154 -10.52 9.31 14.32
#